data_AF-A0A120FXG0-F1
#
_entry.id   AF-A0A120FXG0-F1
#
_cell.length_a   1.000
_cell.length_b   1.000
_cell.length_c   1.000
_cell.angle_alpha   90.00
_cell.angle_beta   90.00
_cell.angle_gamma   90.00
#
_symmetry.space_group_name_H-M   'P 1'
#
loop_
_entity.id
_entity.type
_entity.pdbx_description
1 polymer ?
#
loop_
_entity_poly.entity_id
_entity_poly.type
_entity_poly.pdbx_seq_one_letter_code
_entity_poly.pdbx_strand_id
1 'polypeptide(L)'
;MHGAWDCWQVCADWYQREWGIEFEAFQRVDGWWESAETASLYEQHYKAAGFVRVDRPQRGDMIVMQVGRTAHPNHAGIYLGTDPALPGEESGAFGPGPFLLHHLYGRPSEIIVYGGPWHDRARLILRHKDARQPT
;
A
#
# COMPACT_ATOMS: atom_id res chain seq x y z
N MET A 1 4.19 -13.30 14.11
CA MET A 1 4.66 -12.82 12.79
C MET A 1 3.43 -12.18 12.16
N HIS A 2 3.30 -10.84 12.18
CA HIS A 2 2.02 -10.15 11.86
C HIS A 2 2.19 -8.84 11.06
N GLY A 3 3.42 -8.40 10.77
CA GLY A 3 3.65 -7.04 10.28
C GLY A 3 3.29 -6.73 8.82
N ALA A 4 3.33 -7.72 7.94
CA ALA A 4 2.90 -7.57 6.54
C ALA A 4 1.38 -7.71 6.37
N TRP A 5 0.69 -8.19 7.41
CA TRP A 5 -0.74 -8.51 7.36
C TRP A 5 -1.58 -7.26 7.58
N ASP A 6 -1.15 -6.43 8.53
CA ASP A 6 -1.86 -5.21 8.89
C ASP A 6 -1.76 -4.12 7.78
N CYS A 7 -0.65 -4.07 7.03
CA CYS A 7 -0.47 -3.09 5.96
C CYS A 7 -1.35 -3.36 4.74
N TRP A 8 -1.53 -4.63 4.36
CA TRP A 8 -2.46 -5.02 3.30
C TRP A 8 -3.91 -4.74 3.69
N GLN A 9 -4.31 -5.05 4.93
CA GLN A 9 -5.68 -4.84 5.37
C GLN A 9 -6.08 -3.36 5.27
N VAL A 10 -5.21 -2.44 5.70
CA VAL A 10 -5.46 -1.00 5.55
C VAL A 10 -5.62 -0.59 4.08
N CYS A 11 -4.85 -1.18 3.17
CA CYS A 11 -5.01 -0.91 1.74
C CYS A 11 -6.35 -1.43 1.22
N ALA A 12 -6.72 -2.66 1.57
CA ALA A 12 -7.99 -3.27 1.17
C ALA A 12 -9.20 -2.49 1.71
N ASP A 13 -9.15 -2.08 2.97
CA ASP A 13 -10.18 -1.26 3.61
C ASP A 13 -10.34 0.09 2.89
N TRP A 14 -9.23 0.74 2.50
CA TRP A 14 -9.28 1.97 1.73
C TRP A 14 -10.00 1.77 0.39
N TYR A 15 -9.64 0.73 -0.36
CA TYR A 15 -10.28 0.42 -1.65
C TYR A 15 -11.77 0.09 -1.51
N GLN A 16 -12.17 -0.63 -0.46
CA GLN A 16 -13.57 -0.94 -0.19
C GLN A 16 -14.35 0.34 0.13
N ARG A 17 -13.83 1.19 1.02
CA ARG A 17 -14.52 2.41 1.46
C ARG A 17 -14.63 3.46 0.35
N GLU A 18 -13.57 3.64 -0.42
CA GLU A 18 -13.48 4.71 -1.43
C GLU A 18 -14.09 4.30 -2.77
N TRP A 19 -13.80 3.07 -3.22
CA TRP A 19 -14.13 2.62 -4.57
C TRP A 19 -15.09 1.41 -4.60
N GLY A 20 -15.46 0.86 -3.43
CA GLY A 20 -16.27 -0.35 -3.35
C GLY A 20 -15.59 -1.57 -3.93
N ILE A 21 -14.25 -1.59 -3.98
CA ILE A 21 -13.48 -2.70 -4.54
C ILE A 21 -13.14 -3.66 -3.41
N GLU A 22 -13.50 -4.92 -3.61
CA GLU A 22 -13.19 -6.02 -2.71
C GLU A 22 -12.15 -6.94 -3.34
N PHE A 23 -11.25 -7.46 -2.52
CA PHE A 23 -10.26 -8.45 -2.94
C PHE A 23 -10.64 -9.80 -2.37
N GLU A 24 -10.46 -10.86 -3.16
CA GLU A 24 -10.57 -12.20 -2.64
C GLU A 24 -9.59 -12.40 -1.48
N ALA A 25 -10.03 -13.14 -0.46
CA ALA A 25 -9.17 -13.53 0.64
C ALA A 25 -8.06 -14.45 0.11
N PHE A 26 -6.92 -13.86 -0.23
CA PHE A 26 -5.74 -14.65 -0.60
C PHE A 26 -5.33 -15.49 0.61
N GLN A 27 -5.35 -16.82 0.46
CA GLN A 27 -4.65 -17.69 1.39
C GLN A 27 -3.15 -17.43 1.21
N ARG A 28 -2.48 -16.93 2.24
CA ARG A 28 -1.08 -16.53 2.17
C ARG A 28 -0.30 -17.27 3.25
N VAL A 29 0.89 -17.74 2.89
CA VAL A 29 1.78 -18.46 3.81
C VAL A 29 2.62 -17.43 4.57
N ASP A 30 2.67 -17.54 5.88
CA ASP A 30 3.47 -16.69 6.76
C ASP A 30 4.97 -16.82 6.44
N GLY A 31 5.73 -15.72 6.48
CA GLY A 31 7.19 -15.73 6.26
C GLY A 31 7.67 -15.75 4.80
N TRP A 32 6.80 -15.52 3.80
CA TRP A 32 7.18 -15.54 2.38
C TRP A 32 8.28 -14.52 1.98
N TRP A 33 8.55 -13.50 2.81
CA TRP A 33 9.58 -12.47 2.55
C TRP A 33 10.98 -12.84 3.07
N GLU A 34 11.11 -13.94 3.81
CA GLU A 34 12.35 -14.29 4.55
C GLU A 34 13.36 -15.06 3.69
N SER A 35 12.91 -15.81 2.68
CA SER A 35 13.80 -16.51 1.74
C SER A 35 13.87 -15.78 0.40
N ALA A 36 15.03 -15.80 -0.24
CA ALA A 36 15.18 -15.37 -1.64
C ALA A 36 14.65 -16.43 -2.63
N GLU A 37 14.40 -17.65 -2.14
CA GLU A 37 13.84 -18.77 -2.90
C GLU A 37 12.31 -18.71 -2.97
N THR A 38 11.68 -17.89 -2.12
CA THR A 38 10.23 -17.70 -2.11
C THR A 38 9.81 -16.59 -3.06
N ALA A 39 8.65 -16.79 -3.67
CA ALA A 39 8.01 -15.83 -4.55
C ALA A 39 7.71 -14.49 -3.87
N SER A 40 8.03 -13.38 -4.52
CA SER A 40 7.52 -12.07 -4.12
C SER A 40 6.02 -11.98 -4.33
N LEU A 41 5.24 -11.93 -3.25
CA LEU A 41 3.78 -11.99 -3.29
C LEU A 41 3.20 -10.83 -4.10
N TYR A 42 3.68 -9.61 -3.86
CA TYR A 42 3.22 -8.45 -4.63
C TYR A 42 3.56 -8.60 -6.10
N GLU A 43 4.82 -8.90 -6.45
CA GLU A 43 5.26 -8.98 -7.85
C GLU A 43 4.57 -10.08 -8.66
N GLN A 44 4.18 -11.18 -8.02
CA GLN A 44 3.50 -12.29 -8.69
C GLN A 44 1.99 -12.11 -8.80
N HIS A 45 1.34 -11.55 -7.78
CA HIS A 45 -0.12 -11.57 -7.70
C HIS A 45 -0.79 -10.25 -8.07
N TYR A 46 -0.06 -9.13 -8.18
CA TYR A 46 -0.70 -7.83 -8.41
C TYR A 46 -1.57 -7.83 -9.67
N LYS A 47 -1.13 -8.46 -10.77
CA LYS A 47 -1.90 -8.53 -12.02
C LYS A 47 -3.20 -9.32 -11.86
N ALA A 48 -3.15 -10.44 -11.16
CA ALA A 48 -4.32 -11.27 -10.89
C ALA A 48 -5.32 -10.53 -9.97
N ALA A 49 -4.81 -9.71 -9.05
CA ALA A 49 -5.59 -8.83 -8.20
C ALA A 49 -6.09 -7.54 -8.91
N GLY A 50 -5.99 -7.45 -10.25
CA GLY A 50 -6.52 -6.33 -11.01
C GLY A 50 -5.63 -5.09 -11.07
N PHE A 51 -4.39 -5.16 -10.61
CA PHE A 51 -3.45 -4.05 -10.66
C PHE A 51 -2.60 -4.04 -11.93
N VAL A 52 -2.20 -2.85 -12.33
CA VAL A 52 -1.16 -2.59 -13.33
C VAL A 52 -0.04 -1.75 -12.72
N ARG A 53 1.19 -1.95 -13.20
CA ARG A 53 2.32 -1.12 -12.78
C ARG A 53 2.27 0.23 -13.50
N VAL A 54 2.52 1.30 -12.76
CA VAL A 54 2.63 2.67 -13.29
C VAL A 54 3.92 3.33 -12.80
N ASP A 55 4.32 4.45 -13.43
CA ASP A 55 5.56 5.15 -13.08
C ASP A 55 5.35 6.37 -12.17
N ARG A 56 4.16 6.99 -12.24
CA ARG A 56 3.82 8.19 -11.47
C ARG A 56 2.58 7.93 -10.61
N PRO A 57 2.68 8.07 -9.28
CA PRO A 57 1.58 7.73 -8.39
C PRO A 57 0.47 8.79 -8.47
N GLN A 58 -0.77 8.32 -8.38
CA GLN A 58 -1.98 9.10 -8.19
C GLN A 58 -2.72 8.61 -6.95
N ARG A 59 -3.65 9.41 -6.43
CA ARG A 59 -4.44 9.03 -5.26
C ARG A 59 -5.07 7.65 -5.48
N GLY A 60 -4.91 6.77 -4.50
CA GLY A 60 -5.39 5.40 -4.54
C GLY A 60 -4.44 4.39 -5.19
N ASP A 61 -3.30 4.82 -5.72
CA ASP A 61 -2.26 3.88 -6.12
C ASP A 61 -1.60 3.27 -4.88
N MET A 62 -1.38 1.95 -4.93
CA MET A 62 -0.65 1.23 -3.90
C MET A 62 0.85 1.36 -4.13
N ILE A 63 1.56 1.88 -3.13
CA ILE A 63 3.02 1.92 -3.10
C ILE A 63 3.51 0.67 -2.37
N VAL A 64 4.19 -0.22 -3.09
CA VAL A 64 4.83 -1.40 -2.50
C VAL A 64 6.28 -1.07 -2.18
N MET A 65 6.69 -1.35 -0.95
CA MET A 65 7.97 -0.94 -0.38
C MET A 65 8.73 -2.12 0.22
N GLN A 66 10.05 -1.95 0.32
CA GLN A 66 10.95 -2.86 1.03
C GLN A 66 11.45 -2.20 2.32
N VAL A 67 10.95 -2.69 3.45
CA VAL A 67 11.23 -2.15 4.79
C VAL A 67 12.04 -3.17 5.59
N GLY A 68 13.23 -2.74 6.05
CA GLY A 68 14.19 -3.60 6.74
C GLY A 68 15.12 -4.35 5.78
N ARG A 69 15.80 -5.38 6.28
CA ARG A 69 16.67 -6.26 5.49
C ARG A 69 15.87 -7.50 5.07
N THR A 70 15.06 -7.38 4.03
CA THR A 70 14.24 -8.47 3.48
C THR A 70 14.68 -8.82 2.06
N ALA A 71 14.43 -10.05 1.61
CA ALA A 71 14.72 -10.46 0.23
C ALA A 71 13.72 -9.86 -0.77
N HIS A 72 12.46 -9.70 -0.34
CA HIS A 72 11.37 -9.20 -1.18
C HIS A 72 10.67 -7.98 -0.57
N PRO A 73 9.98 -7.15 -1.40
CA PRO A 73 9.14 -6.06 -0.90
C PRO A 73 8.07 -6.61 0.04
N ASN A 74 7.95 -6.06 1.25
CA ASN A 74 7.18 -6.64 2.34
C ASN A 74 6.14 -5.67 2.95
N HIS A 75 6.05 -4.45 2.41
CA HIS A 75 5.19 -3.41 2.95
C HIS A 75 4.37 -2.73 1.85
N ALA A 76 3.16 -2.29 2.17
CA ALA A 76 2.30 -1.56 1.25
C ALA A 76 1.64 -0.36 1.95
N GLY A 77 1.34 0.66 1.17
CA GLY A 77 0.53 1.80 1.60
C GLY A 77 -0.21 2.42 0.41
N ILE A 78 -1.22 3.23 0.70
CA ILE A 78 -2.01 3.95 -0.31
C ILE A 78 -1.49 5.37 -0.43
N TYR A 79 -1.10 5.75 -1.64
CA TYR A 79 -0.76 7.13 -1.96
C TYR A 79 -2.02 7.99 -1.96
N LEU A 80 -2.01 9.08 -1.19
CA LEU A 80 -3.16 9.98 -1.05
C LEU A 80 -3.01 11.26 -1.89
N GLY A 81 -1.82 11.53 -2.43
CA GLY A 81 -1.53 12.78 -3.12
C GLY A 81 -1.35 13.94 -2.13
N THR A 82 -1.68 15.15 -2.54
CA THR A 82 -1.56 16.35 -1.69
C THR A 82 -2.70 16.51 -0.68
N ASP A 83 -3.75 15.70 -0.79
CA ASP A 83 -4.89 15.72 0.12
C ASP A 83 -4.86 14.47 1.03
N PRO A 84 -4.61 14.63 2.33
CA PRO A 84 -4.58 13.52 3.27
C PRO A 84 -5.97 13.06 3.72
N ALA A 85 -7.06 13.70 3.30
CA ALA A 85 -8.40 13.38 3.79
C ALA A 85 -8.78 11.92 3.53
N LEU A 86 -9.45 11.31 4.52
CA LEU A 86 -10.12 10.01 4.42
C LEU A 86 -11.62 10.22 4.67
N PRO A 87 -12.52 9.50 3.97
CA PRO A 87 -13.96 9.64 4.18
C PRO A 87 -14.36 9.31 5.63
N GLY A 88 -15.00 10.26 6.30
CA GLY A 88 -15.58 10.06 7.64
C GLY A 88 -14.58 10.08 8.80
N GLU A 89 -13.31 10.42 8.56
CA GLU A 89 -12.27 10.48 9.59
C GLU A 89 -11.41 11.74 9.43
N GLU A 90 -11.02 12.38 10.54
CA GLU A 90 -10.01 13.44 10.47
C GLU A 90 -8.63 12.81 10.26
N SER A 91 -7.92 13.25 9.22
CA SER A 91 -6.62 12.68 8.86
C SER A 91 -5.51 12.99 9.88
N GLY A 92 -5.62 14.10 10.62
CA GLY A 92 -4.60 14.58 11.56
C GLY A 92 -3.25 14.94 10.92
N ALA A 93 -3.13 14.82 9.60
CA ALA A 93 -1.91 15.09 8.85
C ALA A 93 -1.90 16.53 8.34
N PHE A 94 -0.76 17.21 8.51
CA PHE A 94 -0.56 18.60 8.12
C PHE A 94 0.65 18.75 7.20
N GLY A 95 0.59 19.71 6.28
CA GLY A 95 1.69 20.04 5.37
C GLY A 95 1.29 19.94 3.89
N PRO A 96 2.25 20.18 2.97
CA PRO A 96 1.98 20.20 1.53
C PRO A 96 1.83 18.81 0.90
N GLY A 97 2.10 17.73 1.65
CA GLY A 97 2.20 16.38 1.11
C GLY A 97 3.40 16.19 0.15
N PRO A 98 3.38 15.16 -0.71
CA PRO A 98 2.29 14.19 -0.84
C PRO A 98 2.19 13.29 0.39
N PHE A 99 1.07 12.59 0.56
CA PHE A 99 0.77 11.77 1.72
C PHE A 99 0.65 10.29 1.37
N LEU A 100 0.95 9.44 2.35
CA LEU A 100 0.82 7.98 2.27
C LEU A 100 0.09 7.48 3.52
N LEU A 101 -1.00 6.74 3.33
CA LEU A 101 -1.65 5.95 4.37
C LEU A 101 -0.97 4.58 4.44
N HIS A 102 -0.54 4.16 5.61
CA HIS A 102 -0.04 2.79 5.81
C HIS A 102 -0.22 2.33 7.25
N HIS A 103 0.02 1.05 7.48
CA HIS A 103 0.10 0.48 8.83
C HIS A 103 1.44 -0.21 9.00
N LEU A 104 2.19 0.16 10.04
CA LEU A 104 3.43 -0.52 10.40
C LEU A 104 3.18 -1.42 11.61
N TYR A 105 3.72 -2.64 11.57
CA TYR A 105 3.57 -3.60 12.66
C TYR A 105 3.83 -3.01 14.05
N GLY A 106 2.90 -3.25 14.97
CA GLY A 106 3.01 -2.77 16.36
C GLY A 106 2.83 -1.26 16.51
N ARG A 107 2.31 -0.57 15.49
CA ARG A 107 1.93 0.84 15.52
C ARG A 107 0.51 1.02 15.01
N PRO A 108 -0.20 2.10 15.40
CA PRO A 108 -1.44 2.49 14.75
C PRO A 108 -1.25 2.73 13.25
N SER A 109 -2.32 2.58 12.46
CA SER A 109 -2.34 3.09 11.09
C SER A 109 -2.09 4.60 11.10
N GLU A 110 -1.27 5.08 10.16
CA GLU A 110 -0.85 6.47 10.13
C GLU A 110 -0.85 7.03 8.69
N ILE A 111 -1.10 8.33 8.60
CA ILE A 111 -0.90 9.11 7.38
C ILE A 111 0.37 9.92 7.57
N ILE A 112 1.33 9.70 6.69
CA ILE A 112 2.65 10.34 6.73
C ILE A 112 2.88 11.18 5.48
N VAL A 113 3.87 12.08 5.54
CA VAL A 113 4.41 12.69 4.33
C VAL A 113 5.21 11.63 3.55
N TYR A 114 4.81 11.40 2.31
CA TYR A 114 5.48 10.51 1.38
C TYR A 114 6.69 11.22 0.74
N GLY A 115 7.88 10.82 1.17
CA GLY A 115 9.14 11.35 0.64
C GLY A 115 10.33 10.71 1.32
N GLY A 116 11.53 11.13 0.92
CA GLY A 116 12.80 10.70 1.51
C GLY A 116 12.88 9.17 1.68
N PRO A 117 13.10 8.65 2.92
CA PRO A 117 13.28 7.23 3.16
C PRO A 117 12.13 6.33 2.67
N TRP A 118 10.90 6.83 2.59
CA TRP A 118 9.76 6.04 2.09
C TRP A 118 9.75 5.95 0.56
N HIS A 119 10.11 7.04 -0.10
CA HIS A 119 10.27 7.07 -1.54
C HIS A 119 11.42 6.15 -1.99
N ASP A 120 12.56 6.19 -1.29
CA ASP A 120 13.73 5.36 -1.62
C ASP A 120 13.49 3.86 -1.46
N ARG A 121 12.49 3.49 -0.64
CA ARG A 121 12.09 2.11 -0.39
C ARG A 121 11.04 1.60 -1.37
N ALA A 122 10.47 2.46 -2.21
CA ALA A 122 9.46 2.06 -3.18
C ALA A 122 10.05 1.10 -4.22
N ARG A 123 9.29 0.07 -4.54
CA ARG A 123 9.65 -0.98 -5.51
C ARG A 123 8.63 -1.07 -6.63
N LEU A 124 7.35 -0.91 -6.29
CA LEU A 124 6.26 -0.88 -7.25
C LEU A 124 5.30 0.26 -6.92
N ILE A 125 4.73 0.83 -7.98
CA ILE A 125 3.54 1.69 -7.90
C ILE A 125 2.47 0.96 -8.70
N LEU A 126 1.38 0.60 -8.02
CA LEU A 126 0.35 -0.26 -8.54
C LEU A 126 -0.98 0.50 -8.59
N ARG A 127 -1.55 0.59 -9.79
CA ARG A 127 -2.88 1.17 -10.00
C ARG A 127 -3.90 0.07 -10.22
N HIS A 128 -5.00 0.10 -9.47
CA HIS A 128 -6.10 -0.81 -9.73
C HIS A 128 -6.80 -0.43 -11.04
N LYS A 129 -7.16 -1.42 -11.88
CA LYS A 129 -7.83 -1.18 -13.17
C LYS A 129 -9.16 -0.43 -13.02
N ASP A 130 -9.83 -0.60 -11.88
CA ASP A 130 -11.11 0.04 -11.55
C ASP A 130 -10.92 1.35 -10.75
N ALA A 131 -9.71 1.93 -10.79
CA ALA A 131 -9.42 3.20 -10.12
C ALA A 131 -10.35 4.31 -10.59
N ARG A 132 -11.04 4.94 -9.64
CA ARG A 132 -11.91 6.08 -9.89
C ARG A 132 -11.09 7.35 -9.68
N GLN A 133 -10.97 8.17 -10.71
CA GLN A 133 -10.37 9.50 -10.55
C GLN A 133 -11.29 10.35 -9.66
N PRO A 134 -10.74 11.20 -8.77
CA PRO A 134 -11.54 12.23 -8.13
C PRO A 134 -12.19 13.09 -9.24
N THR A 135 -13.50 13.24 -9.19
CA THR A 135 -14.24 14.24 -9.99
C THR A 135 -13.87 15.64 -9.58
#